data_AF-A0A7W7WJS1-F1
#
_entry.id   AF-A0A7W7WJS1-F1
#
_cell.length_a   1.000
_cell.length_b   1.000
_cell.length_c   1.000
_cell.angle_alpha   90.00
_cell.angle_beta   90.00
_cell.angle_gamma   90.00
#
_symmetry.space_group_name_H-M   'P 1'
#
loop_
_entity.id
_entity.type
_entity.pdbx_description
1 polymer ?
#
loop_
_entity_poly.entity_id
_entity_poly.type
_entity_poly.pdbx_seq_one_letter_code
_entity_poly.pdbx_strand_id
1 'polypeptide(L)'
;MLAALSPSAVVIRFRPIARDRLEYHANLAKIESGRFGLSVFADTSKDDEDLDATTERLLRAAEVDINKAMNPWYLRCPAASDLIGHGFTFWKDGNPGEIEEHYSVDIGVERPILDIRHVDLFVEAFSYRGSWS
;
A
#
# COMPACT_ATOMS: atom_id res chain seq x y z
N MET A 1 -13.26 -8.21 -0.32
CA MET A 1 -14.09 -7.79 0.83
C MET A 1 -13.50 -6.54 1.47
N LEU A 2 -14.33 -5.61 1.96
CA LEU A 2 -13.83 -4.44 2.70
C LEU A 2 -13.18 -4.97 3.96
N ALA A 3 -11.93 -4.61 4.20
CA ALA A 3 -11.14 -5.14 5.29
C ALA A 3 -11.06 -4.13 6.43
N ALA A 4 -11.31 -4.59 7.65
CA ALA A 4 -11.05 -3.82 8.85
C ALA A 4 -9.55 -3.90 9.16
N LEU A 5 -8.79 -2.89 8.73
CA LEU A 5 -7.38 -2.73 9.10
C LEU A 5 -7.28 -1.81 10.33
N SER A 6 -6.45 -2.17 11.30
CA SER A 6 -6.19 -1.31 12.46
C SER A 6 -5.65 0.06 12.01
N PRO A 7 -6.14 1.19 12.53
CA PRO A 7 -5.60 2.52 12.22
C PRO A 7 -4.11 2.67 12.54
N SER A 8 -3.58 1.89 13.50
CA SER A 8 -2.17 1.90 13.88
C SER A 8 -1.28 0.97 13.04
N ALA A 9 -1.84 0.26 12.05
CA ALA A 9 -1.06 -0.66 11.23
C ALA A 9 -0.02 0.09 10.39
N VAL A 10 1.21 -0.44 10.33
CA VAL A 10 2.24 0.03 9.41
C VAL A 10 1.87 -0.45 8.02
N VAL A 11 1.98 0.40 7.00
CA VAL A 11 1.68 0.06 5.61
C VAL A 11 2.94 0.24 4.76
N ILE A 12 3.32 -0.80 4.03
CA ILE A 12 4.43 -0.75 3.07
C ILE A 12 3.97 -1.01 1.64
N ARG A 13 4.71 -0.42 0.70
CA ARG A 13 4.55 -0.64 -0.74
C ARG A 13 5.91 -0.56 -1.40
N PHE A 14 6.12 -1.34 -2.47
CA PHE A 14 7.40 -1.39 -3.19
C PHE A 14 7.23 -1.41 -4.73
N ARG A 15 6.08 -0.91 -5.21
CA ARG A 15 5.76 -0.80 -6.65
C ARG A 15 5.80 0.67 -7.10
N PRO A 16 6.11 0.93 -8.38
CA PRO A 16 6.23 2.30 -8.91
C PRO A 16 4.98 3.15 -8.63
N ILE A 17 5.21 4.44 -8.34
CA ILE A 17 4.15 5.45 -8.15
C ILE A 17 4.11 6.49 -9.29
N ALA A 18 5.00 6.40 -10.28
CA ALA A 18 4.92 7.32 -11.42
C ALA A 18 3.49 7.30 -11.96
N ARG A 19 2.88 8.46 -12.15
CA ARG A 19 1.43 8.61 -12.36
C ARG A 19 0.90 7.69 -13.45
N ASP A 20 1.61 7.66 -14.58
CA ASP A 20 1.35 6.79 -15.73
C ASP A 20 1.37 5.30 -15.35
N ARG A 21 2.25 4.91 -14.43
CA ARG A 21 2.37 3.54 -13.93
C ARG A 21 1.34 3.20 -12.85
N LEU A 22 1.00 4.16 -11.99
CA LEU A 22 -0.03 3.97 -10.96
C LEU A 22 -1.39 3.80 -11.63
N GLU A 23 -1.72 4.65 -12.60
CA GLU A 23 -2.93 4.52 -13.42
C GLU A 23 -2.94 3.22 -14.22
N TYR A 24 -1.82 2.84 -14.84
CA TYR A 24 -1.68 1.56 -15.53
C TYR A 24 -1.97 0.36 -14.61
N HIS A 25 -1.36 0.32 -13.42
CA HIS A 25 -1.56 -0.78 -12.48
C HIS A 25 -2.97 -0.81 -11.88
N ALA A 26 -3.54 0.36 -11.60
CA ALA A 26 -4.91 0.47 -11.13
C ALA A 26 -5.92 -0.04 -12.18
N ASN A 27 -5.68 0.26 -13.47
CA ASN A 27 -6.48 -0.25 -14.57
C ASN A 27 -6.36 -1.77 -14.74
N LEU A 28 -5.15 -2.33 -14.60
CA LEU A 28 -4.97 -3.79 -14.58
C LEU A 28 -5.75 -4.43 -13.42
N ALA A 29 -5.61 -3.88 -12.21
CA ALA A 29 -6.37 -4.36 -11.05
C ALA A 29 -7.88 -4.26 -11.27
N LYS A 30 -8.37 -3.25 -12.00
CA LYS A 30 -9.79 -3.13 -12.33
C LYS A 30 -10.28 -4.23 -13.24
N ILE A 31 -9.48 -4.62 -14.23
CA ILE A 31 -9.80 -5.74 -15.12
C ILE A 31 -9.92 -7.03 -14.30
N GLU A 32 -9.03 -7.22 -13.32
CA GLU A 32 -8.95 -8.45 -12.52
C GLU A 32 -9.99 -8.52 -11.39
N SER A 33 -10.24 -7.41 -10.69
CA SER A 33 -10.98 -7.36 -9.42
C SER A 33 -12.21 -6.43 -9.45
N GLY A 34 -12.45 -5.75 -10.57
CA GLY A 34 -13.50 -4.74 -10.72
C GLY A 34 -13.18 -3.39 -10.05
N ARG A 35 -11.98 -3.23 -9.47
CA ARG A 35 -11.59 -2.05 -8.66
C ARG A 35 -10.24 -1.50 -9.07
N PHE A 36 -10.08 -0.19 -8.93
CA PHE A 36 -8.78 0.46 -9.04
C PHE A 36 -8.00 0.24 -7.74
N GLY A 37 -7.40 -0.93 -7.61
CA GLY A 37 -6.70 -1.37 -6.41
C GLY A 37 -5.18 -1.28 -6.53
N LEU A 38 -4.52 -0.93 -5.43
CA LEU A 38 -3.07 -0.95 -5.31
C LEU A 38 -2.64 -1.89 -4.18
N SER A 39 -1.84 -2.91 -4.51
CA SER A 39 -1.31 -3.83 -3.50
C SER A 39 -0.40 -3.14 -2.49
N VAL A 40 -0.64 -3.42 -1.22
CA VAL A 40 0.18 -3.01 -0.07
C VAL A 40 0.30 -4.18 0.89
N PHE A 41 1.29 -4.11 1.79
CA PHE A 41 1.39 -5.02 2.91
C PHE A 41 1.23 -4.24 4.21
N ALA A 42 0.39 -4.71 5.11
CA ALA A 42 0.09 -3.99 6.33
C ALA A 42 -0.16 -4.93 7.51
N ASP A 43 0.31 -4.51 8.68
CA ASP A 43 0.04 -5.16 9.96
C ASP A 43 0.36 -4.22 11.12
N THR A 44 -0.18 -4.49 12.29
CA THR A 44 0.25 -3.86 13.55
C THR A 44 1.55 -4.47 14.05
N SER A 45 2.33 -3.69 14.79
CA SER A 45 3.47 -4.19 15.56
C SER A 45 3.04 -5.30 16.52
N LYS A 46 3.80 -6.39 16.56
CA LYS A 46 3.59 -7.51 17.48
C LYS A 46 4.56 -7.39 18.65
N ASP A 47 4.09 -7.68 19.86
CA ASP A 47 4.90 -7.61 21.08
C ASP A 47 5.64 -6.26 21.20
N ASP A 48 6.96 -6.30 21.37
CA ASP A 48 7.85 -5.13 21.47
C ASP A 48 8.48 -4.73 20.12
N GLU A 49 7.86 -5.11 18.98
CA GLU A 49 8.32 -4.67 17.65
C GLU A 49 8.28 -3.14 17.53
N ASP A 50 9.42 -2.54 17.18
CA ASP A 50 9.44 -1.17 16.68
C ASP A 50 9.00 -1.09 15.21
N LEU A 51 8.96 0.13 14.68
CA LEU A 51 8.55 0.40 13.30
C LEU A 51 9.45 -0.32 12.27
N ASP A 52 10.76 -0.44 12.55
CA ASP A 52 11.70 -1.09 11.63
C ASP A 52 11.55 -2.61 11.68
N ALA A 53 11.39 -3.21 12.85
CA ALA A 53 11.11 -4.64 13.00
C ALA A 53 9.80 -5.04 12.32
N THR A 54 8.73 -4.23 12.51
CA THR A 54 7.44 -4.41 11.84
C THR A 54 7.61 -4.35 10.31
N THR A 55 8.40 -3.38 9.83
CA THR A 55 8.71 -3.22 8.41
C THR A 55 9.42 -4.44 7.83
N GLU A 56 10.45 -4.96 8.51
CA GLU A 56 11.21 -6.13 8.07
C GLU A 56 10.32 -7.38 8.00
N ARG A 57 9.40 -7.54 8.96
CA ARG A 57 8.43 -8.63 8.95
C ARG A 57 7.47 -8.52 7.75
N LEU A 58 6.98 -7.32 7.44
CA LEU A 58 6.12 -7.10 6.28
C LEU A 58 6.85 -7.34 4.96
N LEU A 59 8.13 -6.98 4.85
CA LEU A 59 8.96 -7.29 3.67
C LEU A 59 9.15 -8.80 3.49
N ARG A 60 9.38 -9.52 4.59
CA ARG A 60 9.44 -10.99 4.59
C ARG A 60 8.11 -11.62 4.17
N ALA A 61 6.98 -11.12 4.70
CA ALA A 61 5.65 -11.58 4.29
C ALA A 61 5.38 -11.32 2.80
N ALA A 62 5.90 -10.22 2.27
CA ALA A 62 5.85 -9.91 0.85
C ALA A 62 6.81 -10.74 -0.03
N GLU A 63 7.67 -11.56 0.58
CA GLU A 63 8.74 -12.31 -0.10
C GLU A 63 9.70 -11.40 -0.89
N VAL A 64 9.95 -10.20 -0.37
CA VAL A 64 10.79 -9.18 -1.02
C VAL A 64 12.07 -8.94 -0.24
N ASP A 65 13.20 -9.07 -0.93
CA ASP A 65 14.52 -8.66 -0.45
C ASP A 65 14.97 -7.38 -1.18
N ILE A 66 14.93 -6.23 -0.49
CA ILE A 66 15.30 -4.92 -1.05
C ILE A 66 16.15 -4.11 -0.08
N ASN A 67 17.05 -3.31 -0.64
CA ASN A 67 17.66 -2.21 0.11
C ASN A 67 16.69 -1.02 0.16
N LYS A 68 16.00 -0.86 1.30
CA LYS A 68 15.02 0.21 1.55
C LYS A 68 15.53 1.61 1.22
N ALA A 69 16.79 1.91 1.54
CA ALA A 69 17.40 3.23 1.33
C ALA A 69 17.66 3.54 -0.14
N MET A 70 17.93 2.50 -0.94
CA MET A 70 18.27 2.64 -2.36
C MET A 70 17.09 2.34 -3.30
N ASN A 71 15.97 1.86 -2.78
CA ASN A 71 14.83 1.49 -3.61
C ASN A 71 13.81 2.66 -3.66
N PRO A 72 13.76 3.43 -4.76
CA PRO A 72 12.85 4.58 -4.88
C PRO A 72 11.37 4.18 -4.94
N TRP A 73 11.07 2.89 -5.10
CA TRP A 73 9.69 2.38 -5.10
C TRP A 73 9.26 1.92 -3.72
N TYR A 74 10.19 1.80 -2.77
CA TYR A 74 9.87 1.45 -1.40
C TYR A 74 9.32 2.65 -0.63
N LEU A 75 8.14 2.43 -0.06
CA LEU A 75 7.36 3.40 0.68
C LEU A 75 6.93 2.80 1.99
N ARG A 76 6.93 3.63 3.03
CA ARG A 76 6.39 3.29 4.34
C ARG A 76 5.49 4.40 4.86
N CYS A 77 4.28 4.01 5.21
CA CYS A 77 3.31 4.80 5.95
C CYS A 77 3.28 4.24 7.38
N PRO A 78 3.66 5.02 8.41
CA PRO A 78 3.76 4.53 9.78
C PRO A 78 2.43 4.09 10.38
N ALA A 79 1.30 4.63 9.90
CA ALA A 79 -0.02 4.34 10.42
C ALA A 79 -1.08 4.38 9.31
N ALA A 80 -1.87 3.32 9.18
CA ALA A 80 -2.98 3.23 8.22
C ALA A 80 -4.00 4.37 8.39
N SER A 81 -4.08 5.00 9.57
CA SER A 81 -4.89 6.20 9.82
C SER A 81 -4.60 7.34 8.84
N ASP A 82 -3.37 7.46 8.34
CA ASP A 82 -3.02 8.53 7.39
C ASP A 82 -3.70 8.30 6.03
N LEU A 83 -3.69 7.05 5.55
CA LEU A 83 -4.43 6.65 4.35
C LEU A 83 -5.95 6.74 4.57
N ILE A 84 -6.45 6.28 5.70
CA ILE A 84 -7.89 6.34 6.04
C ILE A 84 -8.36 7.80 6.13
N GLY A 85 -7.56 8.68 6.72
CA GLY A 85 -7.85 10.12 6.83
C GLY A 85 -7.96 10.83 5.49
N HIS A 86 -7.30 10.30 4.45
CA HIS A 86 -7.44 10.75 3.07
C HIS A 86 -8.58 10.09 2.29
N GLY A 87 -9.38 9.22 2.95
CA GLY A 87 -10.54 8.56 2.35
C GLY A 87 -10.23 7.26 1.61
N PHE A 88 -9.01 6.73 1.73
CA PHE A 88 -8.66 5.43 1.15
C PHE A 88 -9.23 4.28 1.98
N THR A 89 -9.58 3.19 1.31
CA THR A 89 -10.11 1.98 1.97
C THR A 89 -9.28 0.76 1.63
N PHE A 90 -9.20 -0.18 2.57
CA PHE A 90 -8.43 -1.41 2.42
C PHE A 90 -9.35 -2.58 2.10
N TRP A 91 -8.90 -3.43 1.18
CA TRP A 91 -9.66 -4.57 0.69
C TRP A 91 -8.81 -5.81 0.67
N LYS A 92 -9.47 -6.93 0.94
CA LYS A 92 -8.97 -8.28 0.68
C LYS A 92 -9.55 -8.78 -0.63
N ASP A 93 -8.78 -9.47 -1.46
CA ASP A 93 -9.33 -10.09 -2.67
C ASP A 93 -10.14 -11.36 -2.35
N GLY A 94 -9.91 -11.98 -1.18
CA GLY A 94 -10.62 -13.16 -0.71
C GLY A 94 -10.20 -14.46 -1.40
N ASN A 95 -9.06 -14.45 -2.10
CA ASN A 95 -8.54 -15.63 -2.77
C ASN A 95 -8.01 -16.64 -1.73
N PRO A 96 -8.27 -17.95 -1.90
CA PRO A 96 -7.65 -18.99 -1.09
C PRO A 96 -6.13 -18.98 -1.31
N GLY A 97 -5.38 -18.36 -0.40
CA GLY A 97 -3.94 -18.15 -0.51
C GLY A 97 -3.50 -16.69 -0.37
N GLU A 98 -4.44 -15.74 -0.32
CA GLU A 98 -4.13 -14.36 0.10
C GLU A 98 -3.64 -14.40 1.55
N ILE A 99 -2.41 -13.91 1.79
CA ILE A 99 -1.85 -13.87 3.14
C ILE A 99 -2.51 -12.75 3.97
N GLU A 100 -2.47 -12.88 5.29
CA GLU A 100 -3.12 -11.93 6.22
C GLU A 100 -2.58 -10.49 6.10
N GLU A 101 -1.30 -10.34 5.75
CA GLU A 101 -0.65 -9.04 5.62
C GLU A 101 -0.91 -8.35 4.28
N HIS A 102 -1.43 -9.05 3.25
CA HIS A 102 -1.62 -8.47 1.92
C HIS A 102 -2.98 -7.78 1.80
N TYR A 103 -2.98 -6.52 1.39
CA TYR A 103 -4.21 -5.73 1.17
C TYR A 103 -4.15 -5.04 -0.20
N SER A 104 -5.31 -4.65 -0.71
CA SER A 104 -5.47 -3.73 -1.82
C SER A 104 -6.04 -2.41 -1.30
N VAL A 105 -5.37 -1.31 -1.56
CA VAL A 105 -5.91 0.04 -1.31
C VAL A 105 -6.73 0.46 -2.51
N ASP A 106 -8.01 0.76 -2.27
CA ASP A 106 -8.89 1.32 -3.29
C ASP A 106 -8.58 2.81 -3.47
N ILE A 107 -8.15 3.17 -4.68
CA ILE A 107 -7.77 4.54 -5.05
C ILE A 107 -8.82 5.25 -5.90
N GLY A 108 -10.03 4.70 -6.03
CA GLY A 108 -11.17 5.41 -6.58
C GLY A 108 -12.08 4.52 -7.41
N VAL A 109 -13.29 4.26 -6.92
CA VAL A 109 -14.28 3.37 -7.56
C VAL A 109 -14.97 3.99 -8.78
N GLU A 110 -15.03 5.32 -8.89
CA GLU A 110 -16.00 5.99 -9.78
C GLU A 110 -15.45 6.94 -10.85
N ARG A 111 -14.12 7.15 -10.95
CA ARG A 111 -13.58 8.04 -11.98
C ARG A 111 -12.60 7.30 -12.89
N PRO A 112 -12.84 7.25 -14.22
CA PRO A 112 -11.93 6.62 -15.17
C PRO A 112 -10.57 7.34 -15.28
N ILE A 113 -10.44 8.51 -14.66
CA ILE A 113 -9.21 9.28 -14.54
C ILE A 113 -8.93 9.40 -13.05
N LEU A 114 -7.80 8.85 -12.61
CA LEU A 114 -7.27 9.15 -11.27
C LEU A 114 -6.99 10.64 -11.21
N ASP A 115 -7.76 11.34 -10.37
CA ASP A 115 -7.53 12.74 -10.06
C ASP A 115 -6.11 12.87 -9.50
N ILE A 116 -5.33 13.81 -10.05
CA ILE A 116 -3.95 14.07 -9.61
C ILE A 116 -3.91 14.28 -8.10
N ARG A 117 -4.92 14.94 -7.54
CA ARG A 117 -5.05 15.18 -6.11
C ARG A 117 -5.15 13.86 -5.31
N HIS A 118 -5.83 12.84 -5.83
CA HIS A 118 -5.91 11.55 -5.13
C HIS A 118 -4.58 10.79 -5.18
N VAL A 119 -3.84 10.90 -6.28
CA VAL A 119 -2.50 10.33 -6.38
C VAL A 119 -1.56 11.04 -5.40
N ASP A 120 -1.61 12.37 -5.35
CA ASP A 120 -0.79 13.17 -4.44
C ASP A 120 -1.10 12.84 -2.97
N LEU A 121 -2.39 12.75 -2.59
CA LEU A 121 -2.80 12.36 -1.24
C LEU A 121 -2.36 10.93 -0.87
N PHE A 122 -2.45 9.99 -1.82
CA PHE A 122 -1.95 8.63 -1.59
C PHE A 122 -0.44 8.64 -1.32
N VAL A 123 0.30 9.44 -2.09
CA VAL A 123 1.74 9.57 -2.00
C VAL A 123 2.17 10.29 -0.72
N GLU A 124 1.47 11.35 -0.33
CA GLU A 124 1.68 12.12 0.90
C GLU A 124 1.56 11.27 2.17
N ALA A 125 0.68 10.25 2.17
CA ALA A 125 0.53 9.34 3.31
C ALA A 125 1.80 8.52 3.63
N PHE A 126 2.76 8.42 2.69
CA PHE A 126 4.01 7.69 2.89
C PHE A 126 5.14 8.65 3.29
N SER A 127 5.49 8.63 4.59
CA SER A 127 6.50 9.49 5.19
C SER A 127 7.95 9.10 4.85
N TYR A 128 8.17 7.83 4.48
CA TYR A 128 9.46 7.35 3.98
C TYR A 128 9.37 7.00 2.50
N ARG A 129 10.38 7.44 1.75
CA ARG A 129 10.62 7.04 0.36
C ARG A 129 12.11 6.79 0.20
N GLY A 130 12.47 5.68 -0.43
CA GLY A 130 13.87 5.48 -0.84
C GLY A 130 14.33 6.59 -1.80
N SER A 131 15.61 6.90 -1.78
CA SER A 131 16.20 7.95 -2.63
C SER A 131 16.73 7.37 -3.94
N TRP A 132 16.70 8.17 -5.01
CA TRP A 132 17.54 7.94 -6.19
C TRP A 132 18.99 8.25 -5.81
N SER A 133 19.89 7.27 -5.97
CA SER A 133 21.33 7.50 -6.00
C SER A 133 21.77 7.86 -7.41
#